data_AF-A0A7K2ZN58-F1
#
_entry.id   AF-A0A7K2ZN58-F1
#
_cell.length_a   1.000
_cell.length_b   1.000
_cell.length_c   1.000
_cell.angle_alpha   90.00
_cell.angle_beta   90.00
_cell.angle_gamma   90.00
#
_symmetry.space_group_name_H-M   'P 1'
#
loop_
_entity.id
_entity.type
_entity.pdbx_description
1 polymer ?
#
loop_
_entity_poly.entity_id
_entity_poly.type
_entity_poly.pdbx_seq_one_letter_code
_entity_poly.pdbx_strand_id
1 'polypeptide(L)'
;CPVATSATLGESGPGDSRVRTGRGEAGRPGMLEVAEQVFGVPFPADAVVGEDRRSARDFTGESDFTLPFPSPEEVDALGDPTRDPGVMDDLVAAFTGLAGPTPEELGGVLRRHRLTSAVLEILDGTPRTLAEITEILPRYAYHWGVAVQRRPALAARALARYLALLSYARDPENPGRPLLSIEIHHWVRSVSRVLRGISGARAEFRWDDERVTSGGALARAGRTSGAGPSPYDGEKPALPRDAVGEGAVPADDSAPPPAEVFLPAVFCRECGRSGWAAYSPEVDPAHLDLNATKIRRASVGRDKRRVRNMIAATPREVYEAAFGAGADRRRGGPAVMVLEGTGGRLRPLSPEADFTAPADGEAARRPVPLHNAAFVHTDLDGDRAAERDQCPACRTFNSIRYLGTGLAALAAASVTQLFTGGELDKNLGEDKTLLFND
;
A
#
# COMPACT_ATOMS: atom_id res chain seq x y z
N CYS A 1 -7.03 14.25 -35.34
CA CYS A 1 -6.44 12.93 -35.63
C CYS A 1 -6.29 12.18 -34.31
N PRO A 2 -6.69 10.92 -34.21
CA PRO A 2 -6.36 10.10 -33.05
C PRO A 2 -4.83 9.93 -32.99
N VAL A 3 -4.25 10.18 -31.81
CA VAL A 3 -2.83 9.97 -31.53
C VAL A 3 -2.76 8.86 -30.50
N ALA A 4 -2.09 7.75 -30.84
CA ALA A 4 -1.78 6.66 -29.91
C ALA A 4 -0.31 6.77 -29.51
N THR A 5 0.02 6.50 -28.24
CA THR A 5 1.40 6.55 -27.74
C THR A 5 1.87 5.14 -27.35
N SER A 6 3.17 4.92 -27.31
CA SER A 6 3.75 3.63 -26.89
C SER A 6 3.34 3.21 -25.47
N ALA A 7 2.96 4.18 -24.63
CA ALA A 7 2.44 3.93 -23.29
C ALA A 7 1.08 3.20 -23.26
N THR A 8 0.24 3.35 -24.30
CA THR A 8 -1.09 2.71 -24.35
C THR A 8 -1.12 1.39 -25.09
N LEU A 9 -0.10 1.10 -25.90
CA LEU A 9 -0.03 -0.10 -26.75
C LEU A 9 1.02 -1.12 -26.28
N GLY A 10 1.72 -0.81 -25.20
CA GLY A 10 2.75 -1.66 -24.60
C GLY A 10 4.09 -1.57 -25.35
N GLU A 11 5.17 -1.38 -24.60
CA GLU A 11 6.49 -1.83 -25.05
C GLU A 11 6.48 -3.35 -24.98
N SER A 12 6.39 -4.02 -26.14
CA SER A 12 6.70 -5.45 -26.20
C SER A 12 8.15 -5.62 -25.72
N GLY A 13 8.34 -6.24 -24.56
CA GLY A 13 9.65 -6.47 -23.96
C GLY A 13 10.59 -7.26 -24.87
N PRO A 14 11.89 -7.33 -24.53
CA PRO A 14 12.90 -7.99 -25.36
C PRO A 14 12.71 -9.51 -25.31
N GLY A 15 11.83 -10.02 -26.19
CA GLY A 15 11.38 -11.41 -26.12
C GLY A 15 11.02 -12.06 -27.45
N ASP A 16 11.18 -11.39 -28.60
CA ASP A 16 11.06 -12.07 -29.89
C ASP A 16 11.88 -11.40 -31.00
N SER A 17 13.20 -11.56 -30.96
CA SER A 17 14.11 -11.10 -32.02
C SER A 17 14.84 -12.28 -32.66
N ARG A 18 14.10 -13.04 -33.49
CA ARG A 18 14.68 -13.97 -34.46
C ARG A 18 14.69 -13.42 -35.89
N VAL A 19 15.05 -12.14 -36.09
CA VAL A 19 15.59 -11.67 -37.37
C VAL A 19 16.61 -10.58 -37.10
N ARG A 20 17.89 -10.89 -37.34
CA ARG A 20 19.01 -9.96 -37.23
C ARG A 20 19.40 -9.52 -38.64
N THR A 21 19.01 -8.31 -39.02
CA THR A 21 19.58 -7.57 -40.15
C THR A 21 20.03 -6.21 -39.67
N GLY A 22 21.28 -5.86 -40.00
CA GLY A 22 21.99 -4.72 -39.42
C GLY A 22 21.58 -3.35 -39.96
N ARG A 23 21.88 -2.34 -39.13
CA ARG A 23 21.83 -0.87 -39.35
C ARG A 23 20.43 -0.27 -39.57
N GLY A 24 20.06 0.62 -38.66
CA GLY A 24 18.88 1.49 -38.73
C GLY A 24 17.84 1.08 -37.69
N GLU A 25 17.39 2.04 -36.88
CA GLU A 25 16.37 1.92 -35.84
C GLU A 25 15.18 1.10 -36.34
N ALA A 26 14.99 -0.10 -35.76
CA ALA A 26 13.89 -0.96 -36.09
C ALA A 26 12.62 -0.41 -35.43
N GLY A 27 11.70 0.11 -36.25
CA GLY A 27 10.35 0.46 -35.84
C GLY A 27 9.69 -0.68 -35.05
N ARG A 28 9.09 -0.30 -33.92
CA ARG A 28 8.44 -1.20 -32.96
C ARG A 28 7.27 -1.94 -33.65
N PRO A 29 7.38 -3.27 -33.93
CA PRO A 29 6.47 -3.97 -34.85
C PRO A 29 5.00 -4.01 -34.39
N GLY A 30 4.72 -3.93 -33.09
CA GLY A 30 3.34 -4.02 -32.58
C GLY A 30 2.47 -2.78 -32.81
N MET A 31 3.04 -1.57 -32.92
CA MET A 31 2.24 -0.33 -32.98
C MET A 31 1.55 -0.14 -34.35
N LEU A 32 2.26 -0.45 -35.43
CA LEU A 32 1.73 -0.35 -36.79
C LEU A 32 0.65 -1.41 -37.05
N GLU A 33 0.84 -2.63 -36.52
CA GLU A 33 -0.15 -3.71 -36.62
C GLU A 33 -1.45 -3.34 -35.89
N VAL A 34 -1.36 -2.79 -34.68
CA VAL A 34 -2.56 -2.32 -33.96
C VAL A 34 -3.24 -1.17 -34.71
N ALA A 35 -2.48 -0.21 -35.24
CA ALA A 35 -3.04 0.88 -36.04
C ALA A 35 -3.77 0.35 -37.29
N GLU A 36 -3.17 -0.61 -38.00
CA GLU A 36 -3.79 -1.26 -39.15
C GLU A 36 -5.08 -1.99 -38.77
N GLN A 37 -5.11 -2.70 -37.64
CA GLN A 37 -6.33 -3.35 -37.14
C GLN A 37 -7.44 -2.34 -36.79
N VAL A 38 -7.09 -1.20 -36.18
CA VAL A 38 -8.07 -0.17 -35.78
C VAL A 38 -8.61 0.59 -37.00
N PHE A 39 -7.77 0.93 -37.97
CA PHE A 39 -8.14 1.79 -39.09
C PHE A 39 -8.41 1.04 -40.41
N GLY A 40 -8.13 -0.26 -40.47
CA GLY A 40 -8.39 -1.11 -41.63
C GLY A 40 -7.56 -0.79 -42.87
N VAL A 41 -6.44 -0.08 -42.71
CA VAL A 41 -5.52 0.31 -43.79
C VAL A 41 -4.07 0.14 -43.33
N PRO A 42 -3.15 -0.26 -44.24
CA PRO A 42 -1.75 -0.44 -43.89
C PRO A 42 -1.09 0.91 -43.56
N PHE A 43 -0.29 0.93 -42.49
CA PHE A 43 0.52 2.09 -42.13
C PHE A 43 1.98 1.90 -42.54
N PRO A 44 2.58 2.86 -43.27
CA PRO A 44 3.99 2.79 -43.64
C PRO A 44 4.90 3.02 -42.42
N ALA A 45 6.15 2.59 -42.51
CA ALA A 45 7.10 2.67 -41.39
C ALA A 45 7.39 4.12 -40.93
N ASP A 46 7.29 5.09 -41.83
CA ASP A 46 7.44 6.53 -41.57
C ASP A 46 6.21 7.16 -40.87
N ALA A 47 5.13 6.39 -40.67
CA ALA A 47 4.03 6.80 -39.81
C ALA A 47 4.40 6.76 -38.30
N VAL A 48 5.49 6.08 -37.94
CA VAL A 48 6.00 6.09 -36.57
C VAL A 48 6.81 7.37 -36.34
N VAL A 49 6.25 8.29 -35.57
CA VAL A 49 7.00 9.43 -35.05
C VAL A 49 7.75 8.95 -33.81
N GLY A 50 9.07 8.80 -33.94
CA GLY A 50 9.98 8.51 -32.83
C GLY A 50 10.25 9.74 -31.96
N GLU A 51 11.12 9.57 -30.97
CA GLU A 51 11.61 10.65 -30.13
C GLU A 51 13.13 10.64 -30.09
N ASP A 52 13.74 11.82 -30.19
CA ASP A 52 15.17 11.99 -29.98
C ASP A 52 15.45 12.07 -28.47
N ARG A 53 16.01 11.00 -27.91
CA ARG A 53 16.42 10.96 -26.50
C ARG A 53 17.86 11.46 -26.35
N ARG A 54 18.09 12.42 -25.46
CA ARG A 54 19.44 12.80 -25.03
C ARG A 54 19.92 11.83 -23.96
N SER A 55 21.19 11.44 -24.02
CA SER A 55 21.80 10.69 -22.92
C SER A 55 21.96 11.58 -21.68
N ALA A 56 22.11 10.97 -20.50
CA ALA A 56 22.39 11.71 -19.26
C ALA A 56 23.63 12.60 -19.42
N ARG A 57 24.71 12.05 -20.01
CA ARG A 57 25.95 12.79 -20.29
C ARG A 57 25.76 13.93 -21.29
N ASP A 58 24.97 13.74 -22.34
CA ASP A 58 24.70 14.81 -23.31
C ASP A 58 23.91 15.95 -22.67
N PHE A 59 23.05 15.66 -21.70
CA PHE A 59 22.28 16.65 -20.97
C PHE A 59 23.10 17.38 -19.90
N THR A 60 23.78 16.65 -19.01
CA THR A 60 24.49 17.26 -17.87
C THR A 60 25.85 17.83 -18.24
N GLY A 61 26.47 17.34 -19.32
CA GLY A 61 27.88 17.61 -19.62
C GLY A 61 28.80 17.08 -18.53
N GLU A 62 29.93 17.76 -18.31
CA GLU A 62 30.86 17.44 -17.22
C GLU A 62 30.33 17.95 -15.87
N SER A 63 30.24 17.02 -14.90
CA SER A 63 29.83 17.36 -13.55
C SER A 63 30.84 18.29 -12.87
N ASP A 64 30.32 19.32 -12.21
CA ASP A 64 31.12 20.21 -11.38
C ASP A 64 31.26 19.64 -9.97
N PHE A 65 32.43 19.08 -9.69
CA PHE A 65 32.75 18.48 -8.38
C PHE A 65 33.03 19.51 -7.28
N THR A 66 33.11 20.80 -7.63
CA THR A 66 33.31 21.89 -6.65
C THR A 66 32.02 22.32 -5.97
N LEU A 67 30.86 22.00 -6.56
CA LEU A 67 29.56 22.33 -5.99
C LEU A 67 29.35 21.62 -4.64
N PRO A 68 28.70 22.29 -3.66
CA PRO A 68 28.34 21.68 -2.38
C PRO A 68 27.60 20.36 -2.57
N PHE A 69 27.90 19.36 -1.74
CA PHE A 69 27.23 18.08 -1.80
C PHE A 69 26.95 17.58 -0.38
N PRO A 70 25.85 18.06 0.22
CA PRO A 70 25.51 17.78 1.61
C PRO A 70 25.13 16.32 1.80
N SER A 71 25.37 15.84 3.02
CA SER A 71 24.90 14.54 3.49
C SER A 71 23.37 14.51 3.60
N PRO A 72 22.75 13.32 3.51
CA PRO A 72 21.30 13.18 3.72
C PRO A 72 20.80 13.76 5.04
N GLU A 73 21.62 13.70 6.09
CA GLU A 73 21.33 14.24 7.41
C GLU A 73 21.25 15.76 7.42
N GLU A 74 22.20 16.43 6.77
CA GLU A 74 22.20 17.89 6.64
C GLU A 74 20.96 18.33 5.84
N VAL A 75 20.64 17.61 4.77
CA VAL A 75 19.45 17.88 3.94
C VAL A 75 18.15 17.64 4.71
N ASP A 76 18.09 16.61 5.56
CA ASP A 76 16.90 16.31 6.37
C ASP A 76 16.68 17.32 7.50
N ALA A 77 17.76 17.88 8.05
CA ALA A 77 17.71 18.89 9.10
C ALA A 77 17.12 20.23 8.63
N LEU A 78 17.12 20.52 7.33
CA LEU A 78 16.58 21.77 6.77
C LEU A 78 15.05 21.86 6.81
N GLY A 79 14.33 20.75 7.03
CA GLY A 79 12.86 20.76 7.11
C GLY A 79 12.16 20.37 5.81
N ASP A 80 10.87 20.69 5.67
CA ASP A 80 10.05 20.29 4.51
C ASP A 80 9.62 21.52 3.68
N PRO A 81 10.10 21.68 2.43
CA PRO A 81 9.81 22.85 1.62
C PRO A 81 8.31 23.00 1.25
N THR A 82 7.50 21.95 1.46
CA THR A 82 6.03 22.03 1.26
C THR A 82 5.30 22.67 2.45
N ARG A 83 5.92 22.68 3.64
CA ARG A 83 5.30 23.13 4.89
C ARG A 83 5.92 24.41 5.43
N ASP A 84 7.22 24.58 5.22
CA ASP A 84 8.03 25.58 5.88
C ASP A 84 8.54 26.61 4.85
N PRO A 85 8.05 27.87 4.89
CA PRO A 85 8.55 28.94 4.02
C PRO A 85 10.05 29.17 4.23
N GLY A 86 10.81 29.31 3.13
CA GLY A 86 12.26 29.56 3.16
C GLY A 86 13.14 28.31 3.10
N VAL A 87 12.61 27.11 3.41
CA VAL A 87 13.38 25.86 3.32
C VAL A 87 13.82 25.57 1.89
N MET A 88 13.03 26.00 0.91
CA MET A 88 13.40 25.91 -0.50
C MET A 88 14.68 26.73 -0.79
N ASP A 89 14.78 27.95 -0.27
CA ASP A 89 15.98 28.78 -0.42
C ASP A 89 17.19 28.17 0.33
N ASP A 90 16.96 27.58 1.50
CA ASP A 90 18.00 26.87 2.26
C ASP A 90 18.53 25.64 1.51
N LEU A 91 17.64 24.89 0.85
CA LEU A 91 18.03 23.75 0.00
C LEU A 91 18.83 24.22 -1.23
N VAL A 92 18.45 25.35 -1.85
CA VAL A 92 19.23 25.95 -2.92
C VAL A 92 20.63 26.28 -2.43
N ALA A 93 20.76 26.98 -1.30
CA ALA A 93 22.05 27.32 -0.73
C ALA A 93 22.89 26.07 -0.38
N ALA A 94 22.26 25.04 0.18
CA ALA A 94 22.94 23.81 0.58
C ALA A 94 23.51 23.00 -0.60
N PHE A 95 22.86 23.01 -1.77
CA PHE A 95 23.30 22.25 -2.95
C PHE A 95 24.06 23.07 -3.99
N THR A 96 23.98 24.40 -3.94
CA THR A 96 24.59 25.28 -4.96
C THR A 96 25.57 26.30 -4.38
N GLY A 97 25.46 26.62 -3.08
CA GLY A 97 26.19 27.73 -2.46
C GLY A 97 25.67 29.12 -2.85
N LEU A 98 24.57 29.20 -3.61
CA LEU A 98 23.98 30.46 -4.05
C LEU A 98 22.90 30.94 -3.08
N ALA A 99 22.75 32.26 -2.98
CA ALA A 99 21.67 32.90 -2.23
C ALA A 99 20.71 33.58 -3.22
N GLY A 100 19.47 33.12 -3.26
CA GLY A 100 18.40 33.68 -4.10
C GLY A 100 18.66 33.70 -5.62
N PRO A 101 19.21 32.64 -6.25
CA PRO A 101 19.34 32.60 -7.70
C PRO A 101 17.96 32.60 -8.38
N THR A 102 17.91 33.13 -9.60
CA THR A 102 16.76 32.93 -10.48
C THR A 102 16.58 31.43 -10.81
N PRO A 103 15.36 30.96 -11.13
CA PRO A 103 15.13 29.56 -11.52
C PRO A 103 16.00 29.09 -12.70
N GLU A 104 16.35 29.99 -13.61
CA GLU A 104 17.22 29.76 -14.76
C GLU A 104 18.69 29.59 -14.32
N GLU A 105 19.20 30.46 -13.45
CA GLU A 105 20.55 30.32 -12.87
C GLU A 105 20.66 29.03 -12.06
N LEU A 106 19.63 28.71 -11.27
CA LEU A 106 19.52 27.45 -10.55
C LEU A 106 19.59 26.27 -11.51
N GLY A 107 18.87 26.33 -12.63
CA GLY A 107 18.90 25.27 -13.64
C GLY A 107 20.27 25.07 -14.26
N GLY A 108 21.01 26.15 -14.50
CA GLY A 108 22.37 26.09 -15.03
C GLY A 108 23.33 25.38 -14.07
N VAL A 109 23.22 25.67 -12.78
CA VAL A 109 24.05 25.03 -11.75
C VAL A 109 23.63 23.57 -11.53
N LEU A 110 22.34 23.30 -11.36
CA LEU A 110 21.83 21.95 -11.11
C LEU A 110 22.09 21.02 -12.30
N ARG A 111 22.06 21.51 -13.55
CA ARG A 111 22.43 20.72 -14.75
C ARG A 111 23.81 20.09 -14.61
N ARG A 112 24.77 20.78 -13.98
CA ARG A 112 26.15 20.34 -13.78
C ARG A 112 26.39 19.66 -12.43
N HIS A 113 25.38 19.59 -11.56
CA HIS A 113 25.55 19.01 -10.24
C HIS A 113 25.66 17.48 -10.32
N ARG A 114 26.65 16.90 -9.61
CA ARG A 114 26.95 15.45 -9.65
C ARG A 114 25.76 14.54 -9.30
N LEU A 115 24.87 15.01 -8.43
CA LEU A 115 23.66 14.25 -8.07
C LEU A 115 22.62 14.21 -9.22
N THR A 116 22.55 15.24 -10.08
CA THR A 116 21.74 15.21 -11.32
C THR A 116 22.25 14.14 -12.25
N SER A 117 23.55 14.14 -12.55
CA SER A 117 24.18 13.11 -13.40
C SER A 117 23.95 11.71 -12.80
N ALA A 118 24.15 11.53 -11.49
CA ALA A 118 23.92 10.25 -10.82
C ALA A 118 22.47 9.76 -10.97
N VAL A 119 21.47 10.62 -10.71
CA VAL A 119 20.06 10.23 -10.82
C VAL A 119 19.68 9.86 -12.25
N LEU A 120 20.11 10.65 -13.25
CA LEU A 120 19.81 10.39 -14.65
C LEU A 120 20.49 9.11 -15.17
N GLU A 121 21.75 8.86 -14.78
CA GLU A 121 22.49 7.63 -15.09
C GLU A 121 21.88 6.40 -14.42
N ILE A 122 21.34 6.54 -13.19
CA ILE A 122 20.64 5.43 -12.53
C ILE A 122 19.35 5.11 -13.26
N LEU A 123 18.55 6.11 -13.65
CA LEU A 123 17.30 5.90 -14.38
C LEU A 123 17.55 5.22 -15.73
N ASP A 124 18.60 5.60 -16.47
CA ASP A 124 19.00 4.98 -17.74
C ASP A 124 17.82 4.85 -18.74
N GLY A 125 16.96 5.88 -18.79
CA GLY A 125 15.76 5.88 -19.64
C GLY A 125 14.65 4.92 -19.20
N THR A 126 14.76 4.31 -18.01
CA THR A 126 13.75 3.43 -17.42
C THR A 126 13.17 4.02 -16.13
N PRO A 127 11.85 3.86 -15.87
CA PRO A 127 11.29 4.25 -14.60
C PRO A 127 11.82 3.35 -13.48
N ARG A 128 12.14 3.94 -12.34
CA ARG A 128 12.57 3.22 -11.13
C ARG A 128 11.86 3.73 -9.91
N THR A 129 11.66 2.86 -8.94
CA THR A 129 11.15 3.24 -7.62
C THR A 129 12.21 4.04 -6.85
N LEU A 130 11.76 4.87 -5.91
CA LEU A 130 12.68 5.63 -5.06
C LEU A 130 13.63 4.70 -4.28
N ALA A 131 13.15 3.53 -3.85
CA ALA A 131 13.95 2.52 -3.17
C ALA A 131 15.11 2.00 -4.05
N GLU A 132 14.81 1.61 -5.30
CA GLU A 132 15.83 1.15 -6.26
C GLU A 132 16.85 2.25 -6.56
N ILE A 133 16.41 3.49 -6.73
CA ILE A 133 17.34 4.62 -6.95
C ILE A 133 18.26 4.76 -5.73
N THR A 134 17.70 4.80 -4.51
CA THR A 134 18.51 4.94 -3.29
C THR A 134 19.45 3.76 -3.05
N GLU A 135 19.11 2.54 -3.47
CA GLU A 135 19.97 1.37 -3.36
C GLU A 135 21.20 1.46 -4.27
N ILE A 136 21.03 1.98 -5.49
CA ILE A 136 22.11 2.12 -6.47
C ILE A 136 22.94 3.39 -6.22
N LEU A 137 22.32 4.43 -5.68
CA LEU A 137 22.91 5.76 -5.47
C LEU A 137 24.31 5.76 -4.81
N PRO A 138 24.63 4.92 -3.80
CA PRO A 138 25.95 4.89 -3.19
C PRO A 138 27.11 4.57 -4.15
N ARG A 139 26.83 3.98 -5.33
CA ARG A 139 27.84 3.76 -6.38
C ARG A 139 28.34 5.08 -7.00
N TYR A 140 27.52 6.12 -6.97
CA TYR A 140 27.79 7.45 -7.51
C TYR A 140 28.00 8.49 -6.41
N ALA A 141 27.34 8.30 -5.27
CA ALA A 141 27.34 9.18 -4.10
C ALA A 141 27.82 8.40 -2.86
N TYR A 142 29.10 8.02 -2.83
CA TYR A 142 29.65 7.13 -1.79
C TYR A 142 29.30 7.55 -0.35
N HIS A 143 29.35 8.85 -0.05
CA HIS A 143 29.09 9.34 1.32
C HIS A 143 27.60 9.26 1.72
N TRP A 144 26.67 9.08 0.78
CA TRP A 144 25.26 8.77 1.07
C TRP A 144 25.06 7.32 1.52
N GLY A 145 26.04 6.43 1.30
CA GLY A 145 25.92 4.99 1.54
C GLY A 145 25.57 4.60 2.97
N VAL A 146 26.11 5.30 3.97
CA VAL A 146 25.81 5.02 5.40
C VAL A 146 24.35 5.33 5.71
N ALA A 147 23.84 6.46 5.23
CA ALA A 147 22.44 6.85 5.42
C ALA A 147 21.49 5.89 4.68
N VAL A 148 21.81 5.48 3.46
CA VAL A 148 21.02 4.49 2.70
C VAL A 148 20.92 3.17 3.47
N GLN A 149 22.02 2.66 4.03
CA GLN A 149 22.03 1.39 4.75
C GLN A 149 21.35 1.46 6.13
N ARG A 150 21.61 2.52 6.91
CA ARG A 150 21.16 2.61 8.31
C ARG A 150 19.81 3.32 8.46
N ARG A 151 19.49 4.23 7.55
CA ARG A 151 18.31 5.12 7.60
C ARG A 151 17.72 5.34 6.19
N PRO A 152 17.27 4.29 5.49
CA PRO A 152 16.81 4.39 4.10
C PRO A 152 15.68 5.40 3.90
N ALA A 153 14.75 5.51 4.85
CA ALA A 153 13.66 6.49 4.78
C ALA A 153 14.17 7.96 4.83
N LEU A 154 15.26 8.22 5.57
CA LEU A 154 15.87 9.55 5.62
C LEU A 154 16.59 9.86 4.31
N ALA A 155 17.37 8.90 3.78
CA ALA A 155 18.04 9.04 2.49
C ALA A 155 17.04 9.27 1.34
N ALA A 156 15.93 8.56 1.34
CA ALA A 156 14.84 8.75 0.38
C ALA A 156 14.23 10.16 0.46
N ARG A 157 13.96 10.68 1.67
CA ARG A 157 13.49 12.07 1.83
C ARG A 157 14.51 13.10 1.35
N ALA A 158 15.79 12.90 1.67
CA ALA A 158 16.85 13.79 1.21
C ALA A 158 16.95 13.82 -0.33
N LEU A 159 16.85 12.66 -0.98
CA LEU A 159 16.79 12.56 -2.43
C LEU A 159 15.55 13.27 -2.99
N ALA A 160 14.38 13.08 -2.38
CA ALA A 160 13.15 13.75 -2.79
C ALA A 160 13.26 15.29 -2.73
N ARG A 161 13.94 15.83 -1.70
CA ARG A 161 14.23 17.28 -1.61
C ARG A 161 15.13 17.77 -2.75
N TYR A 162 16.11 16.95 -3.16
CA TYR A 162 16.91 17.27 -4.33
C TYR A 162 16.10 17.24 -5.64
N LEU A 163 15.21 16.26 -5.80
CA LEU A 163 14.30 16.21 -6.95
C LEU A 163 13.36 17.42 -6.98
N ALA A 164 12.94 17.93 -5.82
CA ALA A 164 12.18 19.18 -5.74
C ALA A 164 12.96 20.38 -6.29
N LEU A 165 14.28 20.48 -6.05
CA LEU A 165 15.15 21.49 -6.67
C LEU A 165 15.11 21.41 -8.20
N LEU A 166 15.25 20.20 -8.74
CA LEU A 166 15.21 19.96 -10.18
C LEU A 166 13.85 20.32 -10.79
N SER A 167 12.76 20.06 -10.06
CA SER A 167 11.39 20.43 -10.48
C SER A 167 11.17 21.94 -10.48
N TYR A 168 11.79 22.66 -9.55
CA TYR A 168 11.67 24.11 -9.41
C TYR A 168 12.48 24.86 -10.48
N ALA A 169 13.64 24.32 -10.87
CA ALA A 169 14.54 24.94 -11.82
C ALA A 169 13.97 25.07 -13.25
N ARG A 170 14.47 26.07 -14.00
CA ARG A 170 14.11 26.34 -15.40
C ARG A 170 15.31 26.15 -16.32
N ASP A 171 15.04 25.85 -17.59
CA ASP A 171 16.09 25.71 -18.60
C ASP A 171 16.75 27.10 -18.84
N PRO A 172 18.07 27.25 -18.60
CA PRO A 172 18.78 28.50 -18.84
C PRO A 172 18.68 29.00 -20.29
N GLU A 173 18.54 28.08 -21.25
CA GLU A 173 18.47 28.40 -22.67
C GLU A 173 17.03 28.69 -23.10
N ASN A 174 16.05 28.17 -22.37
CA ASN A 174 14.61 28.33 -22.63
C ASN A 174 13.84 28.54 -21.32
N PRO A 175 13.87 29.74 -20.71
CA PRO A 175 13.32 30.00 -19.37
C PRO A 175 11.85 29.60 -19.17
N GLY A 176 11.05 29.59 -20.25
CA GLY A 176 9.66 29.13 -20.22
C GLY A 176 9.47 27.61 -20.06
N ARG A 177 10.55 26.82 -19.99
CA ARG A 177 10.51 25.36 -19.84
C ARG A 177 11.16 24.92 -18.52
N PRO A 178 10.65 23.86 -17.88
CA PRO A 178 11.34 23.25 -16.74
C PRO A 178 12.72 22.73 -17.16
N LEU A 179 13.67 22.69 -16.22
CA LEU A 179 15.00 22.11 -16.48
C LEU A 179 14.88 20.64 -16.90
N LEU A 180 14.08 19.88 -16.15
CA LEU A 180 13.70 18.50 -16.43
C LEU A 180 12.18 18.38 -16.19
N SER A 181 11.49 17.66 -17.06
CA SER A 181 10.14 17.20 -16.74
C SER A 181 10.26 16.03 -15.76
N ILE A 182 9.65 16.16 -14.58
CA ILE A 182 9.69 15.13 -13.53
C ILE A 182 8.30 14.55 -13.38
N GLU A 183 8.16 13.28 -13.74
CA GLU A 183 6.92 12.52 -13.58
C GLU A 183 7.09 11.51 -12.43
N ILE A 184 6.23 11.59 -11.42
CA ILE A 184 6.20 10.67 -10.29
C ILE A 184 4.91 9.85 -10.34
N HIS A 185 5.04 8.54 -10.52
CA HIS A 185 3.90 7.63 -10.54
C HIS A 185 3.67 7.03 -9.15
N HIS A 186 2.52 7.35 -8.54
CA HIS A 186 2.10 6.74 -7.28
C HIS A 186 1.10 5.61 -7.57
N TRP A 187 1.57 4.37 -7.43
CA TRP A 187 0.70 3.19 -7.50
C TRP A 187 0.00 2.97 -6.17
N VAL A 188 -1.28 3.30 -6.11
CA VAL A 188 -2.10 3.04 -4.94
C VAL A 188 -2.97 1.82 -5.21
N ARG A 189 -2.72 0.72 -4.48
CA ARG A 189 -3.60 -0.44 -4.55
C ARG A 189 -4.94 -0.11 -3.91
N SER A 190 -6.04 -0.40 -4.61
CA SER A 190 -7.35 -0.37 -3.98
C SER A 190 -7.35 -1.28 -2.76
N VAL A 191 -7.70 -0.72 -1.60
CA VAL A 191 -7.95 -1.54 -0.41
C VAL A 191 -9.26 -2.26 -0.70
N SER A 192 -9.17 -3.47 -1.25
CA SER A 192 -10.29 -4.33 -1.57
C SER A 192 -10.09 -5.70 -0.93
N ARG A 193 -11.21 -6.32 -0.55
CA ARG A 193 -11.22 -7.68 -0.02
C ARG A 193 -10.27 -7.91 1.18
N VAL A 194 -10.17 -6.92 2.07
CA VAL A 194 -9.33 -7.03 3.26
C VAL A 194 -9.83 -8.12 4.19
N LEU A 195 -8.88 -8.88 4.74
CA LEU A 195 -9.08 -9.85 5.80
C LEU A 195 -8.48 -9.31 7.11
N ARG A 196 -9.05 -9.73 8.22
CA ARG A 196 -8.56 -9.44 9.57
C ARG A 196 -8.16 -10.75 10.24
N GLY A 197 -6.97 -10.78 10.84
CA GLY A 197 -6.48 -11.91 11.63
C GLY A 197 -7.28 -12.09 12.91
N ILE A 198 -7.55 -13.34 13.30
CA ILE A 198 -8.24 -13.68 14.55
C ILE A 198 -7.18 -13.69 15.66
N SER A 199 -7.01 -12.55 16.32
CA SER A 199 -6.11 -12.36 17.46
C SER A 199 -6.73 -11.41 18.48
N GLY A 200 -6.60 -11.76 19.76
CA GLY A 200 -7.04 -10.92 20.88
C GLY A 200 -6.06 -9.81 21.25
N ALA A 201 -4.81 -9.88 20.76
CA ALA A 201 -3.73 -9.02 21.23
C ALA A 201 -3.46 -7.81 20.32
N ARG A 202 -3.61 -7.96 19.00
CA ARG A 202 -3.44 -6.86 18.03
C ARG A 202 -4.31 -7.05 16.80
N ALA A 203 -4.81 -5.95 16.24
CA ALA A 203 -5.49 -5.98 14.94
C ALA A 203 -4.46 -6.15 13.82
N GLU A 204 -4.58 -7.25 13.08
CA GLU A 204 -3.74 -7.58 11.94
C GLU A 204 -4.60 -7.69 10.69
N PHE A 205 -4.12 -7.16 9.56
CA PHE A 205 -4.86 -7.14 8.30
C PHE A 205 -4.00 -7.68 7.16
N ARG A 206 -4.66 -8.35 6.20
CA ARG A 206 -4.05 -8.88 4.98
C ARG A 206 -5.01 -8.72 3.80
N TRP A 207 -4.49 -8.70 2.59
CA TRP A 207 -5.33 -8.91 1.40
C TRP A 207 -5.63 -10.39 1.24
N ASP A 208 -6.79 -10.72 0.65
CA ASP A 208 -7.22 -12.11 0.51
C ASP A 208 -6.49 -12.89 -0.59
N ASP A 209 -5.72 -12.22 -1.46
CA ASP A 209 -4.79 -12.86 -2.40
C ASP A 209 -3.38 -13.07 -1.83
N GLU A 210 -3.08 -12.55 -0.63
CA GLU A 210 -1.77 -12.71 0.01
C GLU A 210 -1.71 -13.95 0.88
N ARG A 211 -1.33 -15.10 0.31
CA ARG A 211 -0.94 -16.33 1.05
C ARG A 211 -1.96 -16.78 2.12
N VAL A 212 -3.26 -16.48 1.94
CA VAL A 212 -4.35 -16.98 2.78
C VAL A 212 -5.12 -18.03 1.98
N THR A 213 -5.24 -19.23 2.55
CA THR A 213 -6.02 -20.31 1.94
C THR A 213 -7.50 -19.96 1.90
N SER A 214 -8.27 -20.67 1.07
CA SER A 214 -9.73 -20.53 1.07
C SER A 214 -10.38 -20.88 2.41
N GLY A 215 -9.67 -21.49 3.37
CA GLY A 215 -10.16 -21.74 4.73
C GLY A 215 -9.73 -20.66 5.74
N GLY A 216 -9.18 -19.53 5.28
CA GLY A 216 -8.72 -18.44 6.15
C GLY A 216 -7.36 -18.67 6.78
N ALA A 217 -6.82 -19.89 6.78
CA ALA A 217 -5.49 -20.17 7.32
C ALA A 217 -4.37 -19.61 6.44
N LEU A 218 -3.29 -19.13 7.05
CA LEU A 218 -2.06 -18.78 6.34
C LEU A 218 -1.49 -20.02 5.62
N ALA A 219 -1.21 -19.88 4.33
CA ALA A 219 -0.46 -20.86 3.58
C ALA A 219 0.97 -20.91 4.14
N ARG A 220 1.29 -21.99 4.89
CA ARG A 220 2.68 -22.26 5.27
C ARG A 220 3.49 -22.45 4.00
N ALA A 221 4.68 -21.85 3.94
CA ALA A 221 5.61 -22.07 2.85
C ALA A 221 5.97 -23.57 2.78
N GLY A 222 5.24 -24.33 1.98
CA GLY A 222 5.74 -25.59 1.46
C GLY A 222 6.99 -25.28 0.65
N ARG A 223 8.00 -26.15 0.71
CA ARG A 223 9.25 -26.08 -0.07
C ARG A 223 9.02 -26.29 -1.58
N THR A 224 8.00 -25.65 -2.14
CA THR A 224 7.75 -25.56 -3.57
C THR A 224 7.95 -24.11 -3.95
N SER A 225 9.21 -23.77 -4.23
CA SER A 225 9.61 -22.60 -4.97
C SER A 225 8.85 -22.57 -6.30
N GLY A 226 7.85 -21.71 -6.38
CA GLY A 226 7.11 -21.40 -7.60
C GLY A 226 6.32 -20.15 -7.33
N ALA A 227 6.91 -18.98 -7.63
CA ALA A 227 6.16 -17.74 -7.70
C ALA A 227 5.00 -17.97 -8.69
N GLY A 228 3.77 -17.96 -8.19
CA GLY A 228 2.60 -17.94 -9.08
C GLY A 228 2.69 -16.67 -9.94
N PRO A 229 2.28 -16.73 -11.22
CA PRO A 229 2.30 -15.55 -12.07
C PRO A 229 1.46 -14.43 -11.44
N SER A 230 1.99 -13.20 -11.47
CA SER A 230 1.17 -12.01 -11.18
C SER A 230 -0.02 -12.06 -12.14
N PRO A 231 -1.26 -11.77 -11.69
CA PRO A 231 -2.41 -11.67 -12.58
C PRO A 231 -2.31 -10.50 -13.58
N TYR A 232 -1.25 -9.69 -13.50
CA TYR A 232 -0.97 -8.59 -14.42
C TYR A 232 0.30 -8.89 -15.24
N ASP A 233 0.14 -8.90 -16.56
CA ASP A 233 1.23 -9.09 -17.51
C ASP A 233 2.22 -7.90 -17.41
N GLY A 234 3.50 -8.19 -17.16
CA GLY A 234 4.58 -7.20 -17.17
C GLY A 234 5.32 -6.99 -15.84
N GLU A 235 4.78 -7.47 -14.72
CA GLU A 235 5.55 -7.52 -13.46
C GLU A 235 6.41 -8.79 -13.42
N LYS A 236 7.73 -8.63 -13.30
CA LYS A 236 8.54 -9.71 -12.72
C LYS A 236 7.93 -10.03 -11.34
N PRO A 237 7.81 -11.31 -10.95
CA PRO A 237 7.24 -11.67 -9.66
C PRO A 237 7.94 -10.84 -8.59
N ALA A 238 7.14 -10.10 -7.80
CA ALA A 238 7.64 -9.33 -6.67
C ALA A 238 8.69 -10.19 -5.96
N LEU A 239 9.90 -9.64 -5.78
CA LEU A 239 11.01 -10.29 -5.10
C LEU A 239 10.49 -11.12 -3.92
N PRO A 240 10.99 -12.35 -3.69
CA PRO A 240 10.57 -13.13 -2.54
C PRO A 240 10.65 -12.24 -1.30
N ARG A 241 9.53 -12.05 -0.59
CA ARG A 241 9.50 -11.29 0.67
C ARG A 241 10.24 -12.01 1.81
N ASP A 242 11.23 -12.82 1.46
CA ASP A 242 12.11 -13.57 2.35
C ASP A 242 13.39 -12.74 2.67
N ALA A 243 13.40 -11.44 2.32
CA ALA A 243 14.37 -10.47 2.84
C ALA A 243 13.96 -9.86 4.20
N VAL A 244 13.01 -10.47 4.93
CA VAL A 244 13.03 -10.39 6.39
C VAL A 244 13.83 -11.60 6.84
N GLY A 245 15.13 -11.37 7.05
CA GLY A 245 16.10 -12.42 7.28
C GLY A 245 15.67 -13.40 8.38
N GLU A 246 15.82 -14.68 8.08
CA GLU A 246 16.34 -15.64 9.05
C GLU A 246 17.69 -15.09 9.55
N GLY A 247 17.68 -14.25 10.59
CA GLY A 247 18.94 -13.69 11.10
C GLY A 247 18.85 -12.34 11.78
N ALA A 248 17.95 -12.18 12.74
CA ALA A 248 18.19 -11.48 14.01
C ALA A 248 16.87 -11.51 14.77
N VAL A 249 16.77 -12.38 15.78
CA VAL A 249 15.82 -12.18 16.86
C VAL A 249 16.56 -11.26 17.84
N PRO A 250 16.27 -9.95 17.92
CA PRO A 250 16.70 -9.19 19.07
C PRO A 250 15.89 -9.73 20.24
N ALA A 251 16.58 -10.25 21.24
CA ALA A 251 15.99 -10.71 22.48
C ALA A 251 15.23 -9.56 23.16
N ASP A 252 13.90 -9.58 23.03
CA ASP A 252 12.91 -9.29 24.08
C ASP A 252 11.50 -9.67 23.55
N ASP A 253 11.24 -10.98 23.39
CA ASP A 253 10.07 -11.50 22.66
C ASP A 253 8.80 -11.55 23.54
N SER A 254 8.36 -10.37 23.99
CA SER A 254 7.03 -10.18 24.61
C SER A 254 5.95 -9.84 23.58
N ALA A 255 6.27 -9.88 22.28
CA ALA A 255 5.33 -9.59 21.22
C ALA A 255 4.35 -10.79 21.06
N PRO A 256 3.03 -10.57 21.07
CA PRO A 256 2.06 -11.62 20.83
C PRO A 256 2.32 -12.29 19.47
N PRO A 257 2.20 -13.63 19.37
CA PRO A 257 2.37 -14.32 18.10
C PRO A 257 1.37 -13.81 17.05
N PRO A 258 1.76 -13.75 15.76
CA PRO A 258 0.89 -13.26 14.69
C PRO A 258 -0.32 -14.18 14.50
N ALA A 259 -1.42 -13.63 13.98
CA ALA A 259 -2.61 -14.42 13.68
C ALA A 259 -2.33 -15.45 12.57
N GLU A 260 -2.79 -16.68 12.76
CA GLU A 260 -2.68 -17.73 11.74
C GLU A 260 -3.93 -17.87 10.86
N VAL A 261 -5.07 -17.34 11.30
CA VAL A 261 -6.37 -17.46 10.62
C VAL A 261 -6.98 -16.08 10.39
N PHE A 262 -7.48 -15.86 9.18
CA PHE A 262 -7.97 -14.60 8.66
C PHE A 262 -9.39 -14.76 8.11
N LEU A 263 -10.26 -13.82 8.46
CA LEU A 263 -11.63 -13.74 7.95
C LEU A 263 -11.88 -12.37 7.31
N PRO A 264 -12.87 -12.23 6.41
CA PRO A 264 -13.29 -10.93 5.90
C PRO A 264 -13.45 -9.87 6.99
N ALA A 265 -12.68 -8.78 6.86
CA ALA A 265 -12.69 -7.69 7.82
C ALA A 265 -13.98 -6.88 7.67
N VAL A 266 -14.67 -6.62 8.79
CA VAL A 266 -15.86 -5.75 8.82
C VAL A 266 -15.69 -4.62 9.83
N PHE A 267 -16.45 -3.55 9.65
CA PHE A 267 -16.57 -2.46 10.62
C PHE A 267 -17.99 -1.91 10.69
N CYS A 268 -18.32 -1.33 11.85
CA CYS A 268 -19.55 -0.61 12.06
C CYS A 268 -19.33 0.88 11.75
N ARG A 269 -20.09 1.44 10.81
CA ARG A 269 -20.04 2.88 10.48
C ARG A 269 -20.58 3.80 11.57
N GLU A 270 -21.30 3.24 12.55
CA GLU A 270 -21.93 4.00 13.64
C GLU A 270 -21.01 4.11 14.85
N CYS A 271 -20.54 2.98 15.38
CA CYS A 271 -19.68 2.97 16.56
C CYS A 271 -18.18 2.89 16.25
N GLY A 272 -17.80 2.81 14.97
CA GLY A 272 -16.40 2.73 14.53
C GLY A 272 -15.68 1.41 14.82
N ARG A 273 -16.30 0.48 15.56
CA ARG A 273 -15.68 -0.79 15.94
C ARG A 273 -15.57 -1.74 14.76
N SER A 274 -14.50 -2.52 14.72
CA SER A 274 -14.22 -3.48 13.67
C SER A 274 -14.22 -4.93 14.17
N GLY A 275 -14.29 -5.88 13.25
CA GLY A 275 -14.25 -7.30 13.54
C GLY A 275 -14.23 -8.15 12.27
N TRP A 276 -14.95 -9.27 12.29
CA TRP A 276 -14.90 -10.33 11.29
C TRP A 276 -16.31 -10.71 10.81
N ALA A 277 -16.41 -11.21 9.58
CA ALA A 277 -17.61 -11.92 9.11
C ALA A 277 -17.28 -13.37 8.80
N ALA A 278 -18.18 -14.28 9.14
CA ALA A 278 -18.08 -15.70 8.81
C ALA A 278 -19.43 -16.27 8.37
N TYR A 279 -19.43 -17.43 7.71
CA TYR A 279 -20.65 -18.10 7.29
C TYR A 279 -21.03 -19.15 8.35
N SER A 280 -22.25 -19.08 8.85
CA SER A 280 -22.79 -19.99 9.87
C SER A 280 -23.70 -21.04 9.19
N PRO A 281 -23.30 -22.31 9.13
CA PRO A 281 -24.11 -23.39 8.56
C PRO A 281 -25.39 -23.66 9.37
N GLU A 282 -26.37 -24.31 8.75
CA GLU A 282 -27.63 -24.63 9.42
C GLU A 282 -27.53 -25.82 10.40
N VAL A 283 -26.66 -26.79 10.10
CA VAL A 283 -26.51 -28.02 10.90
C VAL A 283 -25.85 -27.74 12.25
N ASP A 284 -24.78 -26.94 12.25
CA ASP A 284 -24.10 -26.48 13.45
C ASP A 284 -23.76 -24.98 13.28
N PRO A 285 -24.64 -24.08 13.74
CA PRO A 285 -24.45 -22.63 13.59
C PRO A 285 -23.17 -22.11 14.23
N ALA A 286 -22.66 -22.80 15.26
CA ALA A 286 -21.46 -22.40 15.99
C ALA A 286 -20.16 -22.84 15.27
N HIS A 287 -20.23 -23.79 14.35
CA HIS A 287 -19.10 -24.23 13.53
C HIS A 287 -19.09 -23.49 12.20
N LEU A 288 -18.32 -22.41 12.14
CA LEU A 288 -18.28 -21.45 11.06
C LEU A 288 -17.47 -21.96 9.86
N ASP A 289 -17.98 -21.69 8.67
CA ASP A 289 -17.23 -21.77 7.43
C ASP A 289 -16.44 -20.46 7.23
N LEU A 290 -15.12 -20.60 7.19
CA LEU A 290 -14.18 -19.48 7.14
C LEU A 290 -13.83 -19.06 5.70
N ASN A 291 -14.51 -19.61 4.69
CA ASN A 291 -14.21 -19.32 3.29
C ASN A 291 -14.63 -17.92 2.87
N ALA A 292 -13.64 -17.03 2.74
CA ALA A 292 -13.83 -15.61 2.43
C ALA A 292 -14.67 -15.37 1.16
N THR A 293 -14.46 -16.17 0.10
CA THR A 293 -15.21 -16.08 -1.15
C THR A 293 -16.68 -16.46 -0.95
N LYS A 294 -16.92 -17.57 -0.23
CA LYS A 294 -18.28 -18.01 0.13
C LYS A 294 -18.99 -16.98 0.99
N ILE A 295 -18.31 -16.46 2.01
CA ILE A 295 -18.84 -15.43 2.93
C ILE A 295 -19.27 -14.19 2.14
N ARG A 296 -18.41 -13.64 1.29
CA ARG A 296 -18.73 -12.43 0.50
C ARG A 296 -19.86 -12.66 -0.49
N ARG A 297 -19.89 -13.83 -1.15
CA ARG A 297 -20.99 -14.21 -2.04
C ARG A 297 -22.32 -14.32 -1.29
N ALA A 298 -22.31 -14.92 -0.10
CA ALA A 298 -23.51 -15.04 0.73
C ALA A 298 -24.04 -13.66 1.16
N SER A 299 -23.16 -12.70 1.45
CA SER A 299 -23.53 -11.35 1.93
C SER A 299 -24.35 -10.50 0.95
N VAL A 300 -24.36 -10.83 -0.35
CA VAL A 300 -25.13 -10.11 -1.37
C VAL A 300 -26.38 -10.88 -1.83
N GLY A 301 -26.60 -12.09 -1.31
CA GLY A 301 -27.66 -13.00 -1.75
C GLY A 301 -28.67 -13.35 -0.66
N ARG A 302 -29.49 -14.38 -0.92
CA ARG A 302 -30.48 -14.91 0.04
C ARG A 302 -29.83 -15.54 1.27
N ASP A 303 -28.60 -16.01 1.13
CA ASP A 303 -27.84 -16.63 2.21
C ASP A 303 -27.23 -15.61 3.19
N LYS A 304 -27.46 -14.31 2.98
CA LYS A 304 -27.00 -13.25 3.88
C LYS A 304 -27.45 -13.48 5.32
N ARG A 305 -28.65 -14.05 5.52
CA ARG A 305 -29.16 -14.45 6.84
C ARG A 305 -28.27 -15.44 7.59
N ARG A 306 -27.34 -16.12 6.92
CA ARG A 306 -26.35 -17.05 7.50
C ARG A 306 -24.98 -16.42 7.72
N VAL A 307 -24.77 -15.15 7.32
CA VAL A 307 -23.51 -14.45 7.56
C VAL A 307 -23.55 -13.85 8.97
N ARG A 308 -22.59 -14.23 9.82
CA ARG A 308 -22.47 -13.74 11.18
C ARG A 308 -21.39 -12.67 11.21
N ASN A 309 -21.83 -11.43 11.50
CA ASN A 309 -20.94 -10.34 11.82
C ASN A 309 -20.52 -10.46 13.29
N MET A 310 -19.23 -10.31 13.55
CA MET A 310 -18.61 -10.44 14.85
C MET A 310 -17.76 -9.20 15.10
N ILE A 311 -17.98 -8.48 16.20
CA ILE A 311 -17.22 -7.27 16.54
C ILE A 311 -16.34 -7.54 17.75
N ALA A 312 -15.05 -7.19 17.70
CA ALA A 312 -14.12 -7.42 18.80
C ALA A 312 -14.64 -6.80 20.11
N ALA A 313 -14.75 -7.60 21.17
CA ALA A 313 -15.20 -7.18 22.50
C ALA A 313 -14.06 -6.54 23.31
N THR A 314 -14.37 -5.55 24.14
CA THR A 314 -13.38 -4.95 25.04
C THR A 314 -13.21 -5.79 26.31
N PRO A 315 -12.06 -5.74 27.01
CA PRO A 315 -11.87 -6.50 28.24
C PRO A 315 -12.96 -6.27 29.30
N ARG A 316 -13.47 -5.03 29.39
CA ARG A 316 -14.59 -4.68 30.29
C ARG A 316 -15.87 -5.40 29.90
N GLU A 317 -16.23 -5.41 28.62
CA GLU A 317 -17.44 -6.10 28.14
C GLU A 317 -17.33 -7.61 28.30
N VAL A 318 -16.14 -8.18 28.14
CA VAL A 318 -15.87 -9.61 28.38
C VAL A 318 -16.08 -9.94 29.85
N TYR A 319 -15.55 -9.11 30.76
CA TYR A 319 -15.76 -9.27 32.20
C TYR A 319 -17.24 -9.13 32.59
N GLU A 320 -17.93 -8.09 32.10
CA GLU A 320 -19.35 -7.87 32.36
C GLU A 320 -20.23 -9.02 31.84
N ALA A 321 -19.88 -9.61 30.69
CA ALA A 321 -20.59 -10.76 30.16
C ALA A 321 -20.38 -12.04 31.00
N ALA A 322 -19.21 -12.22 31.61
CA ALA A 322 -18.90 -13.40 32.41
C ALA A 322 -19.36 -13.29 33.88
N PHE A 323 -19.27 -12.10 34.48
CA PHE A 323 -19.47 -11.90 35.92
C PHE A 323 -20.49 -10.81 36.29
N GLY A 324 -21.05 -10.11 35.30
CA GLY A 324 -22.03 -9.05 35.53
C GLY A 324 -23.42 -9.55 35.92
N ALA A 325 -24.27 -8.62 36.36
CA ALA A 325 -25.65 -8.91 36.72
C ALA A 325 -26.45 -9.38 35.48
N GLY A 326 -26.69 -10.69 35.38
CA GLY A 326 -27.41 -11.29 34.25
C GLY A 326 -26.56 -12.17 33.33
N ALA A 327 -25.35 -12.59 33.73
CA ALA A 327 -24.54 -13.58 33.02
C ALA A 327 -25.34 -14.85 32.63
N ASP A 328 -26.28 -15.28 33.47
CA ASP A 328 -27.16 -16.44 33.22
C ASP A 328 -28.41 -16.13 32.36
N ARG A 329 -28.69 -14.86 32.05
CA ARG A 329 -29.91 -14.44 31.32
C ARG A 329 -29.65 -14.34 29.83
N ARG A 330 -29.37 -15.47 29.17
CA ARG A 330 -29.47 -15.56 27.71
C ARG A 330 -30.94 -15.52 27.28
N ARG A 331 -31.46 -14.34 26.95
CA ARG A 331 -32.76 -14.20 26.29
C ARG A 331 -32.59 -13.53 24.94
N GLY A 332 -32.02 -14.27 23.99
CA GLY A 332 -31.90 -13.88 22.58
C GLY A 332 -31.02 -12.65 22.29
N GLY A 333 -30.54 -12.54 21.05
CA GLY A 333 -29.76 -11.41 20.57
C GLY A 333 -28.24 -11.54 20.81
N PRO A 334 -27.48 -10.45 20.57
CA PRO A 334 -26.03 -10.48 20.62
C PRO A 334 -25.47 -10.84 22.00
N ALA A 335 -24.46 -11.72 22.03
CA ALA A 335 -23.72 -12.12 23.22
C ALA A 335 -22.20 -12.03 22.97
N VAL A 336 -21.44 -11.95 24.06
CA VAL A 336 -19.98 -12.07 24.01
C VAL A 336 -19.60 -13.55 24.00
N MET A 337 -18.83 -13.96 22.99
CA MET A 337 -18.40 -15.33 22.73
C MET A 337 -16.88 -15.32 22.42
N VAL A 338 -16.27 -16.51 22.41
CA VAL A 338 -14.91 -16.71 21.89
C VAL A 338 -15.00 -17.23 20.47
N LEU A 339 -14.41 -16.50 19.53
CA LEU A 339 -14.14 -16.94 18.17
C LEU A 339 -12.80 -17.66 18.13
N GLU A 340 -12.81 -18.96 17.93
CA GLU A 340 -11.63 -19.80 17.76
C GLU A 340 -11.26 -19.86 16.28
N GLY A 341 -10.07 -19.37 15.94
CA GLY A 341 -9.56 -19.39 14.57
C GLY A 341 -9.28 -20.81 14.08
N THR A 342 -8.58 -21.62 14.89
CA THR A 342 -8.34 -23.03 14.57
C THR A 342 -9.65 -23.82 14.68
N GLY A 343 -10.14 -24.33 13.55
CA GLY A 343 -11.40 -25.07 13.50
C GLY A 343 -12.67 -24.21 13.43
N GLY A 344 -12.53 -22.87 13.42
CA GLY A 344 -13.62 -21.95 13.09
C GLY A 344 -14.84 -22.04 13.99
N ARG A 345 -14.67 -22.11 15.31
CA ARG A 345 -15.79 -22.32 16.25
C ARG A 345 -16.11 -21.08 17.06
N LEU A 346 -17.39 -20.80 17.27
CA LEU A 346 -17.87 -19.90 18.30
C LEU A 346 -18.23 -20.70 19.55
N ARG A 347 -17.60 -20.38 20.68
CA ARG A 347 -17.94 -20.99 21.98
C ARG A 347 -18.30 -19.93 23.02
N PRO A 348 -19.12 -20.29 24.02
CA PRO A 348 -19.31 -19.46 25.20
C PRO A 348 -18.00 -19.11 25.92
N LEU A 349 -18.03 -18.02 26.68
CA LEU A 349 -16.99 -17.70 27.67
C LEU A 349 -16.93 -18.79 28.73
N SER A 350 -15.71 -19.14 29.14
CA SER A 350 -15.40 -20.01 30.27
C SER A 350 -14.67 -19.19 31.34
N PRO A 351 -15.29 -18.92 32.50
CA PRO A 351 -14.64 -18.22 33.61
C PRO A 351 -13.33 -18.85 34.11
N GLU A 352 -13.13 -20.14 33.84
CA GLU A 352 -11.94 -20.90 34.24
C GLU A 352 -10.82 -20.84 33.19
N ALA A 353 -11.16 -20.89 31.91
CA ALA A 353 -10.17 -20.92 30.82
C ALA A 353 -9.84 -19.53 30.25
N ASP A 354 -10.81 -18.60 30.28
CA ASP A 354 -10.70 -17.31 29.60
C ASP A 354 -10.28 -16.17 30.53
N PHE A 355 -10.06 -16.43 31.82
CA PHE A 355 -9.72 -15.42 32.82
C PHE A 355 -8.58 -15.84 33.73
N THR A 356 -7.78 -14.87 34.18
CA THR A 356 -6.71 -15.11 35.15
C THR A 356 -7.29 -15.58 36.49
N ALA A 357 -6.56 -16.45 37.17
CA ALA A 357 -6.83 -16.75 38.57
C ALA A 357 -6.75 -15.45 39.40
N PRO A 358 -7.62 -15.26 40.40
CA PRO A 358 -7.48 -14.13 41.32
C PRO A 358 -6.13 -14.25 42.04
N ALA A 359 -5.31 -13.21 41.99
CA ALA A 359 -4.13 -13.11 42.84
C ALA A 359 -4.56 -12.72 44.26
N ASP A 360 -3.83 -13.16 45.28
CA ASP A 360 -4.12 -12.80 46.68
C ASP A 360 -4.16 -11.27 46.84
N GLY A 361 -5.35 -10.73 47.14
CA GLY A 361 -5.58 -9.29 47.33
C GLY A 361 -6.08 -8.52 46.11
N GLU A 362 -6.16 -9.12 44.91
CA GLU A 362 -6.83 -8.51 43.73
C GLU A 362 -8.28 -9.01 43.58
N ALA A 363 -9.24 -8.10 43.57
CA ALA A 363 -10.66 -8.45 43.50
C ALA A 363 -11.17 -8.82 42.09
N ALA A 364 -10.44 -8.52 41.01
CA ALA A 364 -10.96 -8.57 39.64
C ALA A 364 -10.15 -9.51 38.73
N ARG A 365 -10.79 -10.58 38.27
CA ARG A 365 -10.26 -11.47 37.21
C ARG A 365 -10.12 -10.71 35.89
N ARG A 366 -9.01 -10.87 35.16
CA ARG A 366 -8.80 -10.24 33.85
C ARG A 366 -8.89 -11.28 32.74
N PRO A 367 -9.44 -10.95 31.55
CA PRO A 367 -9.41 -11.86 30.42
C PRO A 367 -7.97 -12.22 30.05
N VAL A 368 -7.70 -13.49 29.81
CA VAL A 368 -6.37 -13.93 29.34
C VAL A 368 -6.19 -13.52 27.87
N PRO A 369 -4.97 -13.13 27.46
CA PRO A 369 -4.66 -12.96 26.05
C PRO A 369 -4.87 -14.29 25.30
N LEU A 370 -5.71 -14.27 24.27
CA LEU A 370 -5.98 -15.44 23.45
C LEU A 370 -5.08 -15.47 22.22
N HIS A 371 -4.50 -16.65 21.95
CA HIS A 371 -3.75 -16.92 20.73
C HIS A 371 -4.68 -17.57 19.69
N ASN A 372 -4.64 -17.10 18.44
CA ASN A 372 -5.52 -17.55 17.35
C ASN A 372 -7.02 -17.56 17.70
N ALA A 373 -7.43 -16.72 18.65
CA ALA A 373 -8.80 -16.58 19.08
C ALA A 373 -9.07 -15.15 19.52
N ALA A 374 -10.34 -14.74 19.52
CA ALA A 374 -10.74 -13.40 19.91
C ALA A 374 -12.08 -13.41 20.64
N PHE A 375 -12.22 -12.53 21.64
CA PHE A 375 -13.52 -12.24 22.24
C PHE A 375 -14.34 -11.36 21.31
N VAL A 376 -15.58 -11.76 21.00
CA VAL A 376 -16.42 -11.08 20.02
C VAL A 376 -17.86 -10.93 20.50
N HIS A 377 -18.47 -9.79 20.19
CA HIS A 377 -19.92 -9.65 20.17
C HIS A 377 -20.45 -10.29 18.89
N THR A 378 -21.41 -11.20 19.02
CA THR A 378 -22.07 -11.82 17.88
C THR A 378 -23.50 -12.24 18.22
N ASP A 379 -24.38 -12.25 17.22
CA ASP A 379 -25.74 -12.77 17.34
C ASP A 379 -25.85 -14.04 16.48
N LEU A 380 -25.74 -15.21 17.13
CA LEU A 380 -25.70 -16.49 16.44
C LEU A 380 -27.09 -16.91 15.92
N ASP A 381 -28.14 -16.53 16.63
CA ASP A 381 -29.53 -16.95 16.37
C ASP A 381 -30.32 -15.92 15.55
N GLY A 382 -29.83 -14.67 15.48
CA GLY A 382 -30.51 -13.55 14.83
C GLY A 382 -30.39 -13.52 13.30
N ASP A 383 -31.10 -14.38 12.59
CA ASP A 383 -31.14 -14.36 11.11
C ASP A 383 -31.58 -12.98 10.56
N ARG A 384 -32.56 -12.33 11.21
CA ARG A 384 -32.99 -10.97 10.85
C ARG A 384 -31.92 -9.91 11.13
N ALA A 385 -31.12 -10.10 12.19
CA ALA A 385 -30.01 -9.20 12.51
C ALA A 385 -28.91 -9.29 11.44
N ALA A 386 -28.62 -10.52 10.97
CA ALA A 386 -27.71 -10.77 9.86
C ALA A 386 -28.20 -10.15 8.53
N GLU A 387 -29.46 -10.37 8.15
CA GLU A 387 -30.02 -9.80 6.91
C GLU A 387 -29.94 -8.27 6.85
N ARG A 388 -30.14 -7.63 8.01
CA ARG A 388 -30.19 -6.17 8.15
C ARG A 388 -28.85 -5.55 8.54
N ASP A 389 -27.73 -6.27 8.46
CA ASP A 389 -26.39 -5.80 8.84
C ASP A 389 -26.39 -5.09 10.20
N GLN A 390 -27.09 -5.68 11.18
CA GLN A 390 -27.13 -5.13 12.53
C GLN A 390 -25.78 -5.32 13.20
N CYS A 391 -25.23 -4.25 13.76
CA CYS A 391 -24.00 -4.35 14.54
C CYS A 391 -24.27 -5.10 15.85
N PRO A 392 -23.58 -6.21 16.16
CA PRO A 392 -23.81 -6.95 17.40
C PRO A 392 -23.36 -6.17 18.65
N ALA A 393 -22.47 -5.17 18.50
CA ALA A 393 -22.00 -4.36 19.62
C ALA A 393 -22.93 -3.18 19.96
N CYS A 394 -23.34 -2.37 18.98
CA CYS A 394 -24.17 -1.18 19.22
C CYS A 394 -25.64 -1.34 18.81
N ARG A 395 -26.01 -2.49 18.22
CA ARG A 395 -27.36 -2.85 17.78
C ARG A 395 -27.97 -1.97 16.68
N THR A 396 -27.19 -1.06 16.09
CA THR A 396 -27.61 -0.23 14.96
C THR A 396 -27.77 -1.08 13.70
N PHE A 397 -28.93 -1.02 13.06
CA PHE A 397 -29.20 -1.67 11.78
C PHE A 397 -28.43 -1.01 10.63
N ASN A 398 -28.18 -1.78 9.57
CA ASN A 398 -27.60 -1.32 8.31
C ASN A 398 -26.21 -0.67 8.45
N SER A 399 -25.48 -1.04 9.50
CA SER A 399 -24.28 -0.34 9.94
C SER A 399 -22.98 -1.09 9.66
N ILE A 400 -23.04 -2.40 9.40
CA ILE A 400 -21.86 -3.21 9.09
C ILE A 400 -21.47 -3.08 7.61
N ARG A 401 -20.18 -2.83 7.34
CA ARG A 401 -19.56 -2.84 6.01
C ARG A 401 -18.29 -3.67 6.05
N TYR A 402 -17.92 -4.26 4.91
CA TYR A 402 -16.58 -4.81 4.75
C TYR A 402 -15.56 -3.67 4.74
N LEU A 403 -14.40 -3.90 5.35
CA LEU A 403 -13.26 -3.00 5.18
C LEU A 403 -12.75 -3.15 3.75
N GLY A 404 -12.57 -2.03 3.06
CA GLY A 404 -12.14 -2.04 1.66
C GLY A 404 -13.26 -2.23 0.63
N THR A 405 -14.42 -1.61 0.85
CA THR A 405 -15.57 -1.68 -0.10
C THR A 405 -15.49 -0.71 -1.28
N GLY A 406 -14.30 -0.24 -1.69
CA GLY A 406 -14.11 0.38 -3.02
C GLY A 406 -13.08 1.50 -3.13
N LEU A 407 -12.52 1.63 -4.34
CA LEU A 407 -11.59 2.67 -4.80
C LEU A 407 -12.08 4.09 -4.55
N ALA A 408 -13.39 4.34 -4.69
CA ALA A 408 -13.97 5.68 -4.59
C ALA A 408 -13.78 6.32 -3.21
N ALA A 409 -13.81 5.54 -2.12
CA ALA A 409 -13.63 6.08 -0.78
C ALA A 409 -12.16 6.44 -0.50
N LEU A 410 -11.22 5.65 -1.02
CA LEU A 410 -9.79 5.92 -0.90
C LEU A 410 -9.39 7.10 -1.78
N ALA A 411 -9.84 7.12 -3.04
CA ALA A 411 -9.61 8.23 -3.95
C ALA A 411 -10.21 9.54 -3.40
N ALA A 412 -11.44 9.50 -2.88
CA ALA A 412 -12.05 10.67 -2.24
C ALA A 412 -11.25 11.14 -1.02
N ALA A 413 -10.74 10.23 -0.18
CA ALA A 413 -9.93 10.58 0.98
C ALA A 413 -8.56 11.17 0.57
N SER A 414 -7.86 10.56 -0.40
CA SER A 414 -6.57 11.02 -0.91
C SER A 414 -6.69 12.36 -1.64
N VAL A 415 -7.70 12.52 -2.51
CA VAL A 415 -8.03 13.79 -3.16
C VAL A 415 -8.36 14.85 -2.11
N THR A 416 -9.24 14.54 -1.14
CA THR A 416 -9.54 15.48 -0.05
C THR A 416 -8.28 15.88 0.70
N GLN A 417 -7.39 14.95 1.06
CA GLN A 417 -6.12 15.29 1.70
C GLN A 417 -5.21 16.15 0.83
N LEU A 418 -5.08 15.86 -0.46
CA LEU A 418 -4.27 16.64 -1.39
C LEU A 418 -4.81 18.07 -1.52
N PHE A 419 -6.13 18.24 -1.65
CA PHE A 419 -6.78 19.55 -1.79
C PHE A 419 -6.89 20.32 -0.47
N THR A 420 -7.03 19.65 0.67
CA THR A 420 -7.17 20.30 2.00
C THR A 420 -5.85 20.46 2.75
N GLY A 421 -4.85 19.65 2.42
CA GLY A 421 -3.52 19.65 3.06
C GLY A 421 -2.58 20.74 2.54
N GLY A 422 -2.96 21.46 1.49
CA GLY A 422 -2.13 22.51 0.89
C GLY A 422 -0.99 21.98 0.01
N GLU A 423 -1.01 20.68 -0.31
CA GLU A 423 0.02 19.98 -1.09
C GLU A 423 -0.07 20.25 -2.61
N LEU A 424 -1.07 21.03 -3.06
CA LEU A 424 -1.26 21.45 -4.45
C LEU A 424 -1.02 22.96 -4.61
N ASP A 425 -0.16 23.34 -5.55
CA ASP A 425 0.07 24.75 -5.90
C ASP A 425 -1.14 25.31 -6.66
N LYS A 426 -1.88 26.19 -5.98
CA LYS A 426 -3.09 26.83 -6.50
C LYS A 426 -2.83 27.71 -7.73
N ASN A 427 -1.59 28.14 -7.95
CA ASN A 427 -1.23 29.02 -9.07
C ASN A 427 -1.04 28.24 -10.39
N LEU A 428 -0.79 26.93 -10.32
CA LEU A 428 -0.59 26.09 -11.50
C LEU A 428 -1.93 25.68 -12.16
N GLY A 429 -3.05 25.75 -11.43
CA GLY A 429 -4.38 25.45 -11.98
C GLY A 429 -4.57 24.01 -12.45
N GLU A 430 -3.72 23.08 -11.98
CA GLU A 430 -3.74 21.67 -12.38
C GLU A 430 -4.74 20.85 -11.54
N ASP A 431 -6.02 21.22 -11.61
CA ASP A 431 -7.13 20.51 -10.93
C ASP A 431 -7.62 19.31 -11.75
N LYS A 432 -6.70 18.47 -12.25
CA LYS A 432 -7.05 17.32 -13.10
C LYS A 432 -6.59 16.02 -12.44
N THR A 433 -7.54 15.20 -12.03
CA THR A 433 -7.29 13.82 -11.59
C THR A 433 -7.71 12.86 -12.69
N LEU A 434 -6.75 12.15 -13.28
CA LEU A 434 -7.02 11.08 -14.22
C LEU A 434 -7.10 9.76 -13.43
N LEU A 435 -8.27 9.12 -13.46
CA LEU A 435 -8.51 7.84 -12.79
C LEU A 435 -8.78 6.77 -13.84
N PHE A 436 -7.94 5.75 -13.87
CA PHE A 436 -8.20 4.53 -14.60
C PHE A 436 -8.89 3.54 -13.66
N ASN A 437 -9.98 2.95 -14.14
CA ASN A 437 -10.65 1.85 -13.47
C ASN A 437 -10.67 0.70 -14.47
N ASP A 438 -10.26 -0.49 -14.03
CA ASP A 438 -10.47 -1.74 -14.77
C ASP A 438 -11.96 -2.11 -14.83
#